data_AF-A0A5K0VRV3-F1
#
_entry.id   AF-A0A5K0VRV3-F1
#
_cell.length_a   1.000
_cell.length_b   1.000
_cell.length_c   1.000
_cell.angle_alpha   90.00
_cell.angle_beta   90.00
_cell.angle_gamma   90.00
#
_symmetry.space_group_name_H-M   'P 1'
#
loop_
_entity.id
_entity.type
_entity.pdbx_description
1 polymer ?
#
loop_
_entity_poly.entity_id
_entity_poly.type
_entity_poly.pdbx_seq_one_letter_code
_entity_poly.pdbx_strand_id
1 'polypeptide(L)'
;MGYCVLVTVVGAWLGLLMAFAQFSFLFTGLALFICTLFVYLYAPSWRVRHVPGPPATPILGHLPLLSKHGLGLFCLLKKQYGPIY
;
A
#
# COMPACT_ATOMS: atom_id res chain seq x y z
N MET A 1 14.78 44.40 -27.33
CA MET A 1 13.76 44.17 -26.28
C MET A 1 12.80 43.03 -26.61
N GLY A 2 12.23 42.93 -27.83
CA GLY A 2 11.25 41.88 -28.18
C GLY A 2 11.75 40.42 -28.13
N TYR A 3 13.00 40.15 -28.56
CA TYR A 3 13.56 38.78 -28.55
C TYR A 3 13.81 38.24 -27.14
N CYS A 4 14.17 39.11 -26.18
CA CYS A 4 14.41 38.72 -24.79
C CYS A 4 13.11 38.29 -24.10
N VAL A 5 12.00 38.99 -24.39
CA VAL A 5 10.67 38.66 -23.87
C VAL A 5 10.14 37.36 -24.51
N LEU A 6 10.38 37.15 -25.81
CA LEU A 6 9.98 35.91 -26.47
C LEU A 6 10.68 34.68 -25.86
N VAL A 7 11.98 34.78 -25.59
CA VAL A 7 12.76 33.68 -25.01
C VAL A 7 12.32 33.35 -23.58
N THR A 8 12.02 34.35 -22.75
CA THR A 8 11.55 34.11 -21.37
C THR A 8 10.13 33.53 -21.34
N VAL A 9 9.25 33.99 -22.23
CA VAL A 9 7.88 33.47 -22.34
C VAL A 9 7.90 32.02 -22.84
N VAL A 10 8.64 31.72 -23.90
CA VAL A 10 8.77 30.35 -24.43
C VAL A 10 9.43 29.43 -23.41
N GLY A 11 10.46 29.89 -22.70
CA GLY A 11 11.10 29.14 -21.61
C GLY A 11 10.15 28.84 -20.45
N ALA A 12 9.29 29.79 -20.08
CA ALA A 12 8.28 29.60 -19.04
C ALA A 12 7.22 28.57 -19.44
N TRP A 13 6.72 28.62 -20.69
CA TRP A 13 5.78 27.62 -21.20
C TRP A 13 6.41 26.23 -21.29
N LEU A 14 7.67 26.12 -21.74
CA LEU A 14 8.39 24.86 -21.80
C LEU A 14 8.62 24.28 -20.39
N GLY A 15 8.99 25.12 -19.43
CA GLY A 15 9.14 24.72 -18.03
C GLY A 15 7.83 24.24 -17.39
N LEU A 16 6.71 24.90 -17.69
CA LEU A 16 5.38 24.49 -17.24
C LEU A 16 5.02 23.11 -17.79
N LEU A 17 5.23 22.87 -19.10
CA LEU A 17 4.94 21.59 -19.75
C LEU A 17 5.80 20.44 -19.16
N MET A 18 7.07 20.70 -18.88
CA MET A 18 7.95 19.71 -18.25
C MET A 18 7.54 19.40 -16.81
N ALA A 19 7.13 20.41 -16.04
CA ALA A 19 6.61 20.21 -14.70
C ALA A 19 5.33 19.34 -14.71
N PHE A 20 4.39 19.62 -15.62
CA PHE A 20 3.18 18.80 -15.79
C PHE A 20 3.52 17.33 -16.10
N ALA A 21 4.48 17.08 -16.99
CA ALA A 21 4.92 15.74 -17.31
C ALA A 21 5.50 15.02 -16.07
N GLN A 22 6.31 15.70 -15.26
CA GLN A 22 6.89 15.13 -14.04
C GLN A 22 5.82 14.73 -13.01
N PHE A 23 4.78 15.56 -12.82
CA PHE A 23 3.67 15.23 -11.94
C PHE A 23 2.93 13.96 -12.37
N SER A 24 2.72 13.77 -13.68
CA SER A 24 2.10 12.55 -14.19
C SER A 24 2.93 11.30 -13.89
N PHE A 25 4.24 11.35 -14.11
CA PHE A 25 5.12 10.19 -13.84
C PHE A 25 5.16 9.83 -12.36
N LEU A 26 5.24 10.81 -11.46
CA LEU A 26 5.21 10.59 -10.02
C LEU A 26 3.88 9.97 -9.58
N PHE A 27 2.76 10.45 -10.12
CA PHE A 27 1.44 9.93 -9.80
C PHE A 27 1.26 8.48 -10.28
N THR A 28 1.65 8.17 -11.52
CA THR A 28 1.60 6.80 -12.04
C THR A 28 2.52 5.86 -11.25
N GLY A 29 3.74 6.31 -10.94
CA GLY A 29 4.68 5.53 -10.13
C GLY A 29 4.13 5.23 -8.73
N LEU A 30 3.57 6.24 -8.05
CA LEU A 30 2.94 6.08 -6.74
C LEU A 30 1.73 5.13 -6.81
N ALA A 31 0.88 5.27 -7.83
CA ALA A 31 -0.29 4.41 -8.01
C ALA A 31 0.13 2.94 -8.20
N LEU A 32 1.12 2.67 -9.05
CA LEU A 32 1.66 1.32 -9.26
C LEU A 32 2.27 0.76 -7.98
N PHE A 33 3.01 1.56 -7.22
CA PHE A 33 3.60 1.15 -5.96
C PHE A 33 2.52 0.76 -4.94
N ILE A 34 1.50 1.59 -4.75
CA ILE A 34 0.38 1.32 -3.85
C ILE A 34 -0.39 0.07 -4.30
N CYS A 35 -0.72 -0.04 -5.59
CA CYS A 35 -1.41 -1.22 -6.12
C CYS A 35 -0.60 -2.50 -5.88
N THR A 36 0.72 -2.47 -6.10
CA THR A 36 1.59 -3.62 -5.88
C THR A 36 1.62 -4.02 -4.41
N LEU A 37 1.74 -3.05 -3.49
CA LEU A 37 1.69 -3.32 -2.06
C LEU A 37 0.33 -3.90 -1.63
N PHE A 38 -0.77 -3.36 -2.17
CA PHE A 38 -2.11 -3.88 -1.89
C PHE A 38 -2.26 -5.31 -2.38
N VAL A 39 -1.86 -5.62 -3.61
CA VAL A 39 -1.93 -6.99 -4.14
C VAL A 39 -1.04 -7.92 -3.32
N TYR A 40 0.17 -7.51 -2.97
CA TYR A 40 1.11 -8.32 -2.18
C TYR A 40 0.58 -8.65 -0.78
N LEU A 41 -0.03 -7.68 -0.09
CA LEU A 41 -0.60 -7.88 1.25
C LEU A 41 -1.95 -8.59 1.21
N TYR A 42 -2.76 -8.37 0.17
CA TYR A 42 -4.13 -8.85 0.08
C TYR A 42 -4.24 -10.24 -0.56
N ALA A 43 -3.43 -10.55 -1.58
CA ALA A 43 -3.43 -11.84 -2.26
C ALA A 43 -3.28 -13.06 -1.32
N PRO A 44 -2.32 -13.08 -0.36
CA PRO A 44 -2.20 -14.20 0.56
C PRO A 44 -3.41 -14.32 1.49
N SER A 45 -3.94 -13.20 2.00
CA SER A 45 -5.14 -13.18 2.85
C SER A 45 -6.37 -13.70 2.10
N TRP A 46 -6.52 -13.34 0.83
CA TRP A 46 -7.60 -13.79 -0.05
C TRP A 46 -7.48 -15.25 -0.49
N ARG A 47 -6.30 -15.87 -0.37
CA ARG A 47 -6.13 -17.30 -0.60
C ARG A 47 -6.60 -18.15 0.58
N VAL A 48 -6.64 -17.58 1.79
CA VAL A 48 -6.87 -18.30 3.05
C VAL A 48 -8.25 -18.01 3.65
N ARG A 49 -9.14 -17.27 2.96
CA ARG A 49 -10.53 -16.98 3.41
C ARG A 49 -11.43 -18.19 3.66
N HIS A 50 -11.02 -19.40 3.25
CA HIS A 50 -11.71 -20.64 3.60
C HIS A 50 -11.31 -21.19 4.97
N VAL A 51 -10.21 -20.72 5.55
CA VAL A 51 -9.78 -21.12 6.90
C VAL A 51 -10.39 -20.15 7.90
N PRO A 52 -11.18 -20.64 8.86
CA PRO A 52 -11.74 -19.81 9.91
C PRO A 52 -10.58 -19.38 10.82
N GLY A 53 -10.28 -18.08 10.85
CA GLY A 53 -9.15 -17.53 11.60
C GLY A 53 -9.41 -16.12 12.10
N PRO A 54 -8.67 -15.68 13.13
CA PRO A 54 -8.80 -14.32 13.66
C PRO A 54 -8.38 -13.30 12.60
N PRO A 55 -9.08 -12.16 12.48
CA PRO A 55 -8.74 -11.13 11.50
C PRO A 55 -7.33 -10.59 11.77
N ALA A 56 -6.40 -10.97 10.90
CA ALA A 56 -5.00 -10.58 10.98
C ALA A 56 -4.82 -9.18 10.39
N THR A 57 -4.09 -8.33 11.10
CA THR A 57 -3.67 -7.04 10.52
C THR A 57 -2.65 -7.31 9.40
N PRO A 58 -2.75 -6.67 8.22
CA PRO A 58 -1.92 -7.03 7.07
C PRO A 58 -0.41 -6.82 7.28
N ILE A 59 0.00 -5.99 8.25
CA ILE A 59 1.41 -5.71 8.54
C ILE A 59 1.93 -6.49 9.76
N LEU A 60 1.15 -6.55 10.85
CA LEU A 60 1.58 -7.15 12.13
C LEU A 60 0.95 -8.52 12.42
N GLY A 61 -0.02 -8.95 11.62
CA GLY A 61 -0.77 -10.17 11.83
C GLY A 61 -1.52 -10.17 13.16
N HIS A 62 -1.20 -11.16 13.99
CA HIS A 62 -1.79 -11.45 15.31
C HIS A 62 -0.85 -11.13 16.48
N LEU A 63 0.32 -10.53 16.22
CA LEU A 63 1.27 -10.12 17.27
C LEU A 63 0.65 -9.20 18.34
N PRO A 64 -0.22 -8.23 18.00
CA PRO A 64 -0.87 -7.39 19.02
C PRO A 64 -1.85 -8.16 19.91
N LEU A 65 -2.44 -9.27 19.42
CA LEU A 65 -3.27 -10.15 20.24
C LEU A 65 -2.39 -11.01 21.16
N LEU A 66 -1.27 -11.47 20.63
CA LEU A 66 -0.27 -12.25 21.37
C LEU A 66 0.37 -11.43 22.49
N SER A 67 0.62 -10.13 22.30
CA SER A 67 1.18 -9.28 23.36
C SER A 67 0.22 -9.09 24.54
N LYS A 68 -1.10 -9.19 24.32
CA LYS A 68 -2.12 -9.04 25.37
C LYS A 68 -2.42 -10.33 26.12
N HIS A 69 -2.48 -11.46 25.42
CA HIS A 69 -2.91 -12.75 26.01
C HIS A 69 -1.77 -13.78 26.15
N GLY A 70 -0.59 -13.47 25.62
CA GLY A 70 0.56 -14.38 25.61
C GLY A 70 0.32 -15.66 24.80
N LEU A 71 1.10 -16.70 25.11
CA LEU A 71 1.01 -18.01 24.46
C LEU A 71 -0.33 -18.74 24.71
N GLY A 72 -1.12 -18.30 25.70
CA GLY A 72 -2.47 -18.82 25.96
C GLY A 72 -3.49 -18.49 24.88
N LEU A 73 -3.21 -17.47 24.04
CA LEU A 73 -4.03 -17.10 22.89
C LEU A 73 -4.28 -18.29 21.94
N PHE A 74 -3.25 -19.11 21.69
CA PHE A 74 -3.36 -20.27 20.81
C PHE A 74 -4.34 -21.32 21.34
N CYS A 75 -4.44 -21.46 22.67
CA CYS A 75 -5.40 -22.40 23.26
C CYS A 75 -6.85 -21.92 23.06
N LEU A 76 -7.08 -20.60 23.19
CA LEU A 76 -8.38 -19.97 22.92
C LEU A 76 -8.76 -20.04 21.44
N LEU A 77 -7.80 -19.74 20.55
CA LEU A 77 -7.99 -19.82 19.10
C LEU A 77 -8.30 -21.26 18.66
N LYS A 78 -7.59 -22.26 19.21
CA LYS A 78 -7.89 -23.67 18.94
C LYS A 78 -9.30 -24.06 19.37
N LYS A 79 -9.76 -23.54 20.51
CA LYS A 79 -11.12 -23.80 21.02
C LYS A 79 -12.20 -23.16 20.14
N GLN A 80 -11.91 -22.00 19.56
CA GLN A 80 -12.87 -21.20 18.80
C GLN A 80 -12.91 -21.56 17.31
N TYR A 81 -11.74 -21.81 16.70
CA TYR A 81 -11.59 -21.98 15.24
C TYR A 81 -11.28 -23.43 14.83
N GLY A 82 -10.94 -24.29 15.80
CA GLY A 82 -10.67 -25.71 15.56
C GLY A 82 -9.18 -26.06 15.50
N PRO A 83 -8.81 -27.25 15.01
CA PRO A 83 -7.42 -27.70 14.96
C PRO A 83 -6.55 -26.99 13.91
N ILE A 84 -7.17 -26.28 12.95
CA ILE A 84 -6.47 -25.54 11.88
C ILE A 84 -7.02 -24.11 11.88
N TYR A 85 -6.17 -23.14 12.23
CA TYR A 85 -6.43 -21.70 12.25
C TYR A 85 -5.13 -20.89 12.07
#